data_AF-A0A524AFY2-F1
#
_entry.id   AF-A0A524AFY2-F1
#
_cell.length_a   1.000
_cell.length_b   1.000
_cell.length_c   1.000
_cell.angle_alpha   90.00
_cell.angle_beta   90.00
_cell.angle_gamma   90.00
#
_symmetry.space_group_name_H-M   'P 1'
#
loop_
_entity.id
_entity.type
_entity.pdbx_description
1 polymer ?
#
loop_
_entity_poly.entity_id
_entity_poly.type
_entity_poly.pdbx_seq_one_letter_code
_entity_poly.pdbx_strand_id
1 'polypeptide(L)'
;MRSIICPRKITTGRWIDIVKTCHRLGLPTTATMLYGTVETPRERAEHLALIREIQHETWGFTEFVPLAFMPYNTPLWRDGERSPQSIAKNLRVHAAARLMLAGYIDNIQTSWVKLGPRGAQLMLCAGANDLSGTLLEENITRAAGGERQVMMPEQLRGLILQLGRTPRQRTTTYEFV
;
A
#
# COMPACT_ATOMS: atom_id res chain seq x y z
N MET A 1 -6.84 -9.07 15.07
CA MET A 1 -6.21 -9.46 13.77
C MET A 1 -4.80 -10.11 13.85
N ARG A 2 -3.74 -9.45 14.36
CA ARG A 2 -2.33 -9.84 14.08
C ARG A 2 -1.94 -11.27 14.50
N SER A 3 -2.47 -11.77 15.62
CA SER A 3 -2.23 -13.15 16.08
C SER A 3 -2.72 -14.21 15.10
N ILE A 4 -3.72 -13.89 14.26
CA ILE A 4 -4.28 -14.80 13.25
C ILE A 4 -3.42 -14.82 11.99
N ILE A 5 -2.98 -13.64 11.52
CA ILE A 5 -2.33 -13.51 10.21
C ILE A 5 -0.80 -13.65 10.31
N CYS A 6 -0.20 -13.17 11.40
CA CYS A 6 1.25 -13.07 11.53
C CYS A 6 1.75 -13.32 12.96
N PRO A 7 1.43 -14.48 13.58
CA PRO A 7 1.75 -14.77 14.99
C PRO A 7 3.25 -14.73 15.32
N ARG A 8 4.12 -14.96 14.32
CA ARG A 8 5.58 -15.00 14.48
C ARG A 8 6.29 -13.67 14.15
N LYS A 9 5.55 -12.65 13.72
CA LYS A 9 6.14 -11.33 13.41
C LYS A 9 6.25 -10.47 14.67
N ILE A 10 7.11 -9.44 14.60
CA ILE A 10 7.25 -8.45 15.68
C ILE A 10 5.90 -7.85 16.08
N THR A 11 5.79 -7.44 17.34
CA THR A 11 4.61 -6.78 17.88
C THR A 11 4.41 -5.39 17.27
N THR A 12 3.20 -4.85 17.39
CA THR A 12 2.92 -3.46 16.96
C THR A 12 3.79 -2.47 17.71
N GLY A 13 3.92 -2.60 19.05
CA GLY A 13 4.79 -1.72 19.85
C GLY A 13 6.23 -1.73 19.36
N ARG A 14 6.80 -2.91 19.11
CA ARG A 14 8.17 -3.01 18.59
C ARG A 14 8.33 -2.40 17.20
N TRP A 15 7.32 -2.53 16.34
CA TRP A 15 7.31 -1.87 15.03
C TRP A 15 7.29 -0.35 15.17
N ILE A 16 6.46 0.21 16.07
CA ILE A 16 6.40 1.65 16.36
C ILE A 16 7.78 2.14 16.85
N ASP A 17 8.39 1.42 17.79
CA ASP A 17 9.71 1.80 18.35
C ASP A 17 10.78 1.87 17.27
N ILE A 18 10.82 0.88 16.37
CA ILE A 18 11.78 0.83 15.25
C ILE A 18 11.55 2.02 14.31
N VAL A 19 10.31 2.24 13.87
CA VAL A 19 9.97 3.32 12.94
C VAL A 19 10.30 4.69 13.53
N LYS A 20 9.86 4.97 14.77
CA LYS A 20 10.17 6.24 15.44
C LYS A 20 11.68 6.42 15.65
N THR A 21 12.42 5.32 15.89
CA THR A 21 13.89 5.38 15.97
C THR A 21 14.52 5.75 14.63
N CYS A 22 14.10 5.13 13.53
CA CYS A 22 14.56 5.50 12.19
C CYS A 22 14.32 6.99 11.92
N HIS A 23 13.11 7.49 12.20
CA HIS A 23 12.77 8.89 11.96
C HIS A 23 13.63 9.85 12.80
N ARG A 24 13.89 9.53 14.09
CA ARG A 24 14.81 10.32 14.94
C ARG A 24 16.25 10.34 14.44
N LEU A 25 16.68 9.31 13.71
CA LEU A 25 17.99 9.24 13.07
C LEU A 25 18.02 9.89 11.68
N GLY A 26 16.92 10.54 11.25
CA GLY A 26 16.82 11.18 9.94
C GLY A 26 16.60 10.19 8.78
N LEU A 27 16.25 8.94 9.07
CA LEU A 27 15.97 7.92 8.06
C LEU A 27 14.47 7.89 7.75
N PRO A 28 14.03 8.34 6.56
CA PRO A 28 12.64 8.28 6.18
C PRO A 28 12.18 6.83 5.98
N THR A 29 10.90 6.57 6.20
CA THR A 29 10.32 5.23 6.00
C THR A 29 8.99 5.26 5.25
N THR A 30 8.51 4.07 4.87
CA THR A 30 7.22 3.87 4.24
C THR A 30 6.25 3.19 5.21
N ALA A 31 5.05 3.74 5.37
CA ALA A 31 3.97 3.08 6.12
C ALA A 31 3.18 2.14 5.20
N THR A 32 2.85 0.93 5.66
CA THR A 32 2.07 -0.04 4.87
C THR A 32 0.92 -0.62 5.66
N MET A 33 -0.21 -0.87 4.99
CA MET A 33 -1.35 -1.58 5.59
C MET A 33 -1.81 -2.69 4.65
N LEU A 34 -1.63 -3.94 5.06
CA LEU A 34 -2.31 -5.07 4.42
C LEU A 34 -3.80 -4.99 4.75
N TYR A 35 -4.67 -5.09 3.73
CA TYR A 35 -6.12 -5.09 3.89
C TYR A 35 -6.77 -6.14 2.99
N GLY A 36 -8.03 -6.46 3.29
CA GLY A 36 -8.77 -7.54 2.64
C GLY A 36 -8.52 -8.92 3.26
N THR A 37 -7.91 -8.97 4.45
CA THR A 37 -7.74 -10.19 5.25
C THR A 37 -8.94 -10.36 6.19
N VAL A 38 -8.74 -10.78 7.44
CA VAL A 38 -9.82 -11.00 8.44
C VAL A 38 -10.22 -9.73 9.20
N GLU A 39 -9.60 -8.59 8.90
CA GLU A 39 -9.78 -7.36 9.66
C GLU A 39 -11.12 -6.66 9.41
N THR A 40 -11.57 -5.98 10.46
CA THR A 40 -12.76 -5.12 10.41
C THR A 40 -12.45 -3.73 9.85
N PRO A 41 -13.44 -2.99 9.33
CA PRO A 41 -13.26 -1.58 8.97
C PRO A 41 -12.74 -0.72 10.12
N ARG A 42 -13.14 -1.03 11.36
CA ARG A 42 -12.63 -0.37 12.58
C ARG A 42 -11.13 -0.59 12.76
N GLU A 43 -10.66 -1.84 12.67
CA GLU A 43 -9.23 -2.16 12.79
C GLU A 43 -8.40 -1.47 11.68
N ARG A 44 -8.96 -1.27 10.48
CA ARG A 44 -8.30 -0.48 9.41
C ARG A 44 -8.21 1.00 9.77
N ALA A 45 -9.28 1.58 10.33
CA ALA A 45 -9.30 2.97 10.76
C ALA A 45 -8.31 3.21 11.91
N GLU A 46 -8.24 2.29 12.88
CA GLU A 46 -7.27 2.32 13.98
C GLU A 46 -5.82 2.26 13.46
N HIS A 47 -5.54 1.44 12.45
CA HIS A 47 -4.22 1.40 11.82
C HIS A 47 -3.87 2.73 11.14
N LEU A 48 -4.78 3.32 10.37
CA LEU A 48 -4.57 4.63 9.76
C LEU A 48 -4.38 5.74 10.81
N ALA A 49 -5.14 5.70 11.91
CA ALA A 49 -4.99 6.63 13.02
C ALA A 49 -3.61 6.52 13.67
N LEU A 50 -3.13 5.29 13.94
CA LEU A 50 -1.79 5.05 14.48
C LEU A 50 -0.69 5.60 13.56
N ILE A 51 -0.80 5.37 12.25
CA ILE A 51 0.16 5.90 11.26
C ILE A 51 0.18 7.43 11.32
N ARG A 52 -1.00 8.06 11.38
CA ARG A 52 -1.13 9.50 11.50
C ARG A 52 -0.52 10.05 12.78
N GLU A 53 -0.72 9.39 13.92
CA GLU A 53 -0.11 9.78 15.21
C GLU A 53 1.41 9.74 15.14
N ILE A 54 1.99 8.65 14.62
CA ILE A 54 3.45 8.55 14.43
C ILE A 54 3.95 9.66 13.51
N GLN A 55 3.22 9.93 12.41
CA GLN A 55 3.60 10.98 11.48
C GLN A 55 3.53 12.37 12.11
N HIS A 56 2.49 12.65 12.89
CA HIS A 56 2.35 13.91 13.62
C HIS A 56 3.53 14.15 14.56
N GLU A 57 4.03 13.10 15.21
CA GLU A 57 5.16 13.19 16.13
C GLU A 57 6.52 13.31 15.43
N THR A 58 6.69 12.68 14.27
CA THR A 58 8.03 12.44 13.72
C THR A 58 8.26 12.93 12.30
N TRP A 59 7.19 13.13 11.52
CA TRP A 59 7.21 13.59 10.13
C TRP A 59 8.13 12.79 9.19
N GLY A 60 8.42 11.52 9.53
CA GLY A 60 9.41 10.71 8.81
C GLY A 60 8.84 9.75 7.76
N PHE A 61 7.53 9.59 7.65
CA PHE A 61 6.95 8.82 6.56
C PHE A 61 6.93 9.64 5.26
N THR A 62 7.42 9.05 4.17
CA THR A 62 7.36 9.66 2.83
C THR A 62 6.12 9.25 2.06
N GLU A 63 5.59 8.05 2.33
CA GLU A 63 4.42 7.50 1.65
C GLU A 63 3.65 6.51 2.52
N PHE A 64 2.40 6.29 2.12
CA PHE A 64 1.54 5.23 2.62
C PHE A 64 1.16 4.26 1.49
N VAL A 65 1.32 2.95 1.73
CA VAL A 65 1.03 1.90 0.76
C VAL A 65 -0.07 0.96 1.30
N PRO A 66 -1.33 1.12 0.87
CA PRO A 66 -2.36 0.12 1.10
C PRO A 66 -2.12 -1.10 0.21
N LEU A 67 -1.88 -2.25 0.84
CA LEU A 67 -1.59 -3.51 0.16
C LEU A 67 -2.83 -4.40 0.16
N ALA A 68 -3.43 -4.61 -1.01
CA ALA A 68 -4.52 -5.58 -1.15
C ALA A 68 -3.98 -7.00 -0.89
N PHE A 69 -4.72 -7.76 -0.09
CA PHE A 69 -4.47 -9.17 0.13
C PHE A 69 -4.85 -9.97 -1.12
N MET A 70 -3.91 -10.77 -1.62
CA MET A 70 -4.13 -11.70 -2.73
C MET A 70 -4.27 -13.10 -2.14
N PRO A 71 -5.45 -13.72 -2.25
CA PRO A 71 -5.72 -14.96 -1.53
C PRO A 71 -5.16 -16.20 -2.24
N TYR A 72 -4.85 -16.13 -3.54
CA TYR A 72 -4.68 -17.24 -4.49
C TYR A 72 -3.68 -18.37 -4.10
N ASN A 73 -2.85 -18.19 -3.07
CA ASN A 73 -2.01 -19.26 -2.53
C ASN A 73 -1.88 -19.25 -1.00
N THR A 74 -2.98 -18.91 -0.30
CA THR A 74 -3.00 -18.82 1.17
C THR A 74 -3.92 -19.88 1.78
N PRO A 75 -3.68 -20.36 3.03
CA PRO A 75 -4.61 -21.25 3.71
C PRO A 75 -6.05 -20.70 3.71
N LEU A 76 -6.20 -19.39 3.94
CA LEU A 76 -7.48 -18.67 3.91
C LEU A 76 -8.25 -18.77 2.58
N TRP A 77 -7.57 -19.02 1.46
CA TRP A 77 -8.21 -19.28 0.16
C TRP A 77 -8.60 -20.74 0.00
N ARG A 78 -7.71 -21.66 0.41
CA ARG A 78 -7.95 -23.11 0.32
C ARG A 78 -9.13 -23.54 1.17
N ASP A 79 -9.36 -22.85 2.30
CA ASP A 79 -10.48 -23.10 3.20
C ASP A 79 -11.78 -22.41 2.73
N GLY A 80 -11.77 -21.71 1.59
CA GLY A 80 -12.94 -21.02 1.02
C GLY A 80 -13.36 -19.75 1.78
N GLU A 81 -12.59 -19.33 2.78
CA GLU A 81 -12.99 -18.27 3.71
C GLU A 81 -12.82 -16.86 3.14
N ARG A 82 -12.05 -16.69 2.05
CA ARG A 82 -11.79 -15.36 1.46
C ARG A 82 -11.76 -15.37 -0.05
N SER A 83 -12.20 -14.26 -0.65
CA SER A 83 -12.08 -13.99 -2.08
C SER A 83 -11.29 -12.69 -2.32
N PRO A 84 -10.74 -12.49 -3.54
CA PRO A 84 -10.12 -11.23 -3.93
C PRO A 84 -11.05 -10.05 -3.63
N GLN A 85 -10.49 -8.95 -3.16
CA GLN A 85 -11.29 -7.78 -2.83
C GLN A 85 -11.93 -7.19 -4.09
N SER A 86 -13.22 -6.85 -4.02
CA SER A 86 -13.88 -6.15 -5.11
C SER A 86 -13.28 -4.76 -5.31
N ILE A 87 -13.33 -4.25 -6.55
CA ILE A 87 -12.87 -2.90 -6.90
C ILE A 87 -13.48 -1.85 -5.96
N ALA A 88 -14.77 -1.97 -5.65
CA ALA A 88 -15.44 -1.05 -4.73
C ALA A 88 -14.86 -1.05 -3.30
N LYS A 89 -14.31 -2.17 -2.81
CA LYS A 89 -13.62 -2.20 -1.51
C LYS A 89 -12.24 -1.57 -1.60
N ASN A 90 -11.49 -1.81 -2.68
CA ASN A 90 -10.19 -1.19 -2.90
C ASN A 90 -10.30 0.34 -3.00
N LEU A 91 -11.31 0.84 -3.73
CA LEU A 91 -11.62 2.27 -3.83
C LEU A 91 -11.86 2.90 -2.46
N ARG A 92 -12.72 2.28 -1.63
CA ARG A 92 -13.01 2.78 -0.28
C ARG A 92 -11.77 2.86 0.61
N VAL A 93 -10.87 1.88 0.51
CA VAL A 93 -9.64 1.88 1.31
C VAL A 93 -8.71 3.02 0.89
N HIS A 94 -8.50 3.23 -0.42
CA HIS A 94 -7.66 4.33 -0.89
C HIS A 94 -8.26 5.70 -0.59
N ALA A 95 -9.58 5.86 -0.78
CA ALA A 95 -10.27 7.11 -0.47
C ALA A 95 -10.24 7.41 1.04
N ALA A 96 -10.48 6.42 1.90
CA ALA A 96 -10.37 6.58 3.35
C ALA A 96 -8.94 6.94 3.78
N ALA A 97 -7.92 6.28 3.21
CA ALA A 97 -6.52 6.63 3.49
C ALA A 97 -6.20 8.07 3.09
N ARG A 98 -6.64 8.52 1.90
CA ARG A 98 -6.46 9.91 1.44
C ARG A 98 -7.11 10.91 2.39
N LEU A 99 -8.32 10.64 2.85
CA LEU A 99 -9.02 11.55 3.77
C LEU A 99 -8.40 11.56 5.16
N MET A 100 -8.04 10.39 5.71
CA MET A 100 -7.50 10.29 7.07
C MET A 100 -6.07 10.83 7.18
N LEU A 101 -5.27 10.71 6.13
CA LEU A 101 -3.86 11.12 6.10
C LEU A 101 -3.62 12.49 5.43
N ALA A 102 -4.69 13.19 5.03
CA ALA A 102 -4.60 14.51 4.42
C ALA A 102 -3.84 15.48 5.34
N GLY A 103 -2.78 16.10 4.81
CA GLY A 103 -1.90 17.01 5.56
C GLY A 103 -0.86 16.32 6.45
N TYR A 104 -0.80 14.99 6.46
CA TYR A 104 0.20 14.21 7.20
C TYR A 104 1.12 13.42 6.26
N ILE A 105 0.54 12.69 5.31
CA ILE A 105 1.28 11.91 4.31
C ILE A 105 0.66 12.20 2.93
N ASP A 106 1.39 12.94 2.11
CA ASP A 106 0.89 13.39 0.81
C ASP A 106 0.84 12.27 -0.23
N ASN A 107 1.71 11.28 -0.08
CA ASN A 107 1.88 10.23 -1.08
C ASN A 107 1.18 8.93 -0.70
N ILE A 108 0.24 8.53 -1.54
CA ILE A 108 -0.47 7.25 -1.43
C ILE A 108 -0.18 6.46 -2.69
N GLN A 109 0.48 5.33 -2.51
CA GLN A 109 0.85 4.44 -3.60
C GLN A 109 -0.28 3.45 -3.92
N THR A 110 -0.45 3.13 -5.19
CA THR A 110 -1.24 1.99 -5.65
C THR A 110 -0.33 0.94 -6.32
N SER A 111 -0.55 -0.33 -5.98
CA SER A 111 0.19 -1.46 -6.56
C SER A 111 -0.55 -2.03 -7.77
N TRP A 112 0.00 -1.80 -8.97
CA TRP A 112 -0.50 -2.39 -10.21
C TRP A 112 -0.31 -3.91 -10.23
N VAL A 113 0.68 -4.45 -9.52
CA VAL A 113 0.88 -5.91 -9.46
C VAL A 113 -0.22 -6.60 -8.66
N LYS A 114 -0.73 -5.95 -7.61
CA LYS A 114 -1.84 -6.49 -6.80
C LYS A 114 -3.22 -6.26 -7.40
N LEU A 115 -3.40 -5.13 -8.09
CA LEU A 115 -4.73 -4.67 -8.56
C LEU A 115 -4.91 -4.78 -10.08
N GLY A 116 -3.87 -5.17 -10.80
CA GLY A 116 -3.78 -5.05 -12.25
C GLY A 116 -3.66 -3.59 -12.73
N PRO A 117 -3.32 -3.38 -14.01
CA PRO A 117 -3.20 -2.04 -14.60
C PRO A 117 -4.46 -1.19 -14.44
N ARG A 118 -5.63 -1.77 -14.76
CA ARG A 118 -6.92 -1.08 -14.68
C ARG A 118 -7.32 -0.77 -13.25
N GLY A 119 -7.10 -1.70 -12.32
CA GLY A 119 -7.38 -1.47 -10.90
C GLY A 119 -6.52 -0.36 -10.33
N ALA A 120 -5.23 -0.31 -10.66
CA ALA A 120 -4.35 0.78 -10.25
C ALA A 120 -4.78 2.13 -10.83
N GLN A 121 -5.18 2.21 -12.10
CA GLN A 121 -5.76 3.42 -12.67
C GLN A 121 -6.98 3.91 -11.90
N LEU A 122 -7.88 3.00 -11.50
CA LEU A 122 -9.04 3.38 -10.69
C LEU A 122 -8.63 3.89 -9.30
N MET A 123 -7.58 3.34 -8.69
CA MET A 123 -7.09 3.84 -7.40
C MET A 123 -6.44 5.22 -7.52
N LEU A 124 -5.79 5.54 -8.65
CA LEU A 124 -5.32 6.90 -8.94
C LEU A 124 -6.48 7.90 -8.92
N CYS A 125 -7.67 7.50 -9.38
CA CYS A 125 -8.89 8.31 -9.30
C CYS A 125 -9.53 8.35 -7.89
N ALA A 126 -9.04 7.55 -6.93
CA ALA A 126 -9.62 7.41 -5.59
C ALA A 126 -8.68 7.91 -4.47
N GLY A 127 -7.70 8.74 -4.82
CA GLY A 127 -6.80 9.37 -3.86
C GLY A 127 -5.36 8.89 -3.90
N ALA A 128 -5.03 7.84 -4.68
CA ALA A 128 -3.63 7.53 -4.96
C ALA A 128 -3.03 8.58 -5.92
N ASN A 129 -1.79 8.95 -5.68
CA ASN A 129 -1.00 9.83 -6.55
C ASN A 129 0.31 9.19 -7.01
N ASP A 130 0.63 8.00 -6.48
CA ASP A 130 1.85 7.28 -6.81
C ASP A 130 1.52 5.89 -7.37
N LEU A 131 2.08 5.59 -8.53
CA LEU A 131 1.91 4.31 -9.21
C LEU A 131 3.20 3.51 -9.00
N SER A 132 3.11 2.43 -8.22
CA SER A 132 4.25 1.57 -7.88
C SER A 132 5.18 1.34 -9.08
N GLY A 133 6.49 1.43 -8.86
CA GLY A 133 7.50 1.36 -9.92
C GLY A 133 7.59 0.02 -10.65
N THR A 134 8.55 -0.05 -11.57
CA THR A 134 8.87 -1.26 -12.32
C THR A 134 9.49 -2.31 -11.40
N LEU A 135 8.75 -3.39 -11.16
CA LEU A 135 9.19 -4.53 -10.38
C LEU A 135 9.72 -5.61 -11.33
N LEU A 136 11.05 -5.72 -11.45
CA LEU A 136 11.71 -6.71 -12.31
C LEU A 136 11.68 -8.13 -11.69
N GLU A 137 11.66 -8.21 -10.35
CA GLU A 137 11.53 -9.44 -9.58
C GLU A 137 10.63 -9.23 -8.36
N GLU A 138 9.41 -9.79 -8.38
CA GLU A 138 8.50 -9.72 -7.22
C GLU A 138 8.22 -11.12 -6.64
N ASN A 139 9.13 -11.55 -5.76
CA ASN A 139 9.07 -12.90 -5.16
C ASN A 139 7.86 -13.09 -4.21
N ILE A 140 7.33 -12.02 -3.62
CA ILE A 140 6.21 -12.08 -2.64
C ILE A 140 4.86 -12.31 -3.34
N THR A 141 4.56 -11.56 -4.40
CA THR A 141 3.34 -11.77 -5.18
C THR A 141 3.34 -13.12 -5.86
N ARG A 142 4.51 -13.56 -6.37
CA ARG A 142 4.70 -14.93 -6.86
C ARG A 142 4.37 -15.98 -5.79
N ALA A 143 4.91 -15.82 -4.59
CA ALA A 143 4.62 -16.73 -3.48
C ALA A 143 3.13 -16.76 -3.10
N ALA A 144 2.42 -15.64 -3.29
CA ALA A 144 0.98 -15.51 -3.09
C ALA A 144 0.11 -15.95 -4.28
N GLY A 145 0.71 -16.48 -5.36
CA GLY A 145 -0.01 -17.03 -6.52
C GLY A 145 -0.27 -16.05 -7.67
N GLY A 146 0.37 -14.88 -7.69
CA GLY A 146 0.30 -13.95 -8.83
C GLY A 146 1.24 -14.33 -9.98
N GLU A 147 0.86 -14.00 -11.21
CA GLU A 147 1.69 -14.21 -12.40
C GLU A 147 2.90 -13.28 -12.44
N ARG A 148 3.98 -13.69 -13.15
CA ARG A 148 5.13 -12.82 -13.39
C ARG A 148 4.72 -11.72 -14.35
N GLN A 149 4.48 -10.53 -13.82
CA GLN A 149 4.20 -9.35 -14.61
C GLN A 149 5.36 -8.38 -14.48
N VAL A 150 5.89 -7.94 -15.62
CA VAL A 150 6.88 -6.86 -15.71
C VAL A 150 6.21 -5.72 -16.45
N MET A 151 6.27 -4.52 -15.88
CA MET A 151 5.79 -3.32 -16.54
C MET A 151 6.94 -2.33 -16.69
N MET A 152 7.31 -2.07 -17.94
CA MET A 152 8.36 -1.12 -18.28
C MET A 152 7.91 0.32 -17.97
N PRO A 153 8.85 1.25 -17.72
CA PRO A 153 8.52 2.64 -17.41
C PRO A 153 7.58 3.31 -18.41
N GLU A 154 7.71 3.00 -19.71
CA GLU A 154 6.86 3.54 -20.78
C GLU A 154 5.41 3.09 -20.63
N GLN A 155 5.19 1.85 -20.21
CA GLN A 155 3.85 1.31 -19.97
C GLN A 155 3.21 1.97 -18.75
N LEU A 156 3.97 2.18 -17.67
CA LEU A 156 3.51 2.93 -16.48
C LEU A 156 3.12 4.37 -16.85
N ARG A 157 3.96 5.05 -17.64
CA ARG A 157 3.66 6.40 -18.18
C ARG A 157 2.38 6.39 -19.00
N GLY A 158 2.20 5.38 -19.86
CA GLY A 158 0.99 5.20 -20.66
C GLY A 158 -0.28 5.10 -19.81
N LEU A 159 -0.25 4.33 -18.71
CA LEU A 159 -1.40 4.22 -17.80
C LEU A 159 -1.79 5.56 -17.16
N ILE A 160 -0.80 6.38 -16.81
CA ILE A 160 -1.02 7.70 -16.20
C ILE A 160 -1.57 8.68 -17.25
N LEU A 161 -0.99 8.69 -18.46
CA LEU A 161 -1.42 9.56 -19.56
C LEU A 161 -2.85 9.26 -20.02
N GLN A 162 -3.26 7.98 -20.03
CA GLN A 162 -4.64 7.59 -20.35
C GLN A 162 -5.68 8.16 -19.37
N LEU A 163 -5.27 8.57 -18.16
CA LEU A 163 -6.13 9.25 -17.18
C LEU A 163 -6.10 10.78 -17.34
N GLY A 164 -5.38 11.31 -18.33
CA GLY A 164 -5.16 12.75 -18.49
C GLY A 164 -4.26 13.37 -17.43
N ARG A 165 -3.44 12.55 -16.74
CA ARG A 165 -2.48 13.01 -15.72
C ARG A 165 -1.07 13.11 -16.28
N THR A 166 -0.22 13.92 -15.65
CA THR A 166 1.20 14.05 -16.02
C THR A 166 2.04 13.04 -15.25
N PRO A 167 2.68 12.05 -15.92
CA PRO A 167 3.61 11.16 -15.25
C PRO A 167 4.87 11.91 -14.82
N ARG A 168 5.32 11.66 -13.59
CA ARG A 168 6.58 12.18 -13.04
C ARG A 168 7.40 11.03 -12.48
N GLN A 169 8.69 11.03 -12.80
CA GLN A 169 9.65 10.15 -12.15
C GLN A 169 10.08 10.80 -10.84
N ARG A 170 10.25 9.97 -9.81
CA ARG A 170 10.57 10.42 -8.46
C ARG A 170 11.70 9.62 -7.81
N THR A 171 12.36 10.22 -6.84
CA THR A 171 13.19 9.51 -5.87
C THR A 171 12.31 8.85 -4.78
N THR A 172 12.92 8.11 -3.86
CA THR A 172 12.24 7.54 -2.68
C THR A 172 11.68 8.61 -1.74
N THR A 173 12.30 9.79 -1.71
CA THR A 173 11.87 10.97 -0.94
C THR A 173 10.95 11.89 -1.72
N TYR A 174 10.46 11.45 -2.89
CA TYR A 174 9.51 12.17 -3.73
C TYR A 174 10.02 13.47 -4.37
N GLU A 175 11.35 13.61 -4.49
CA GLU A 175 11.95 14.63 -5.36
C GLU A 175 11.81 14.23 -6.82
N PHE A 176 11.58 15.18 -7.71
CA PHE A 176 11.48 14.92 -9.14
C PHE A 176 12.85 14.71 -9.78
N VAL A 177 12.91 13.73 -10.69
CA VAL A 177 14.07 13.43 -11.54
C VAL A 177 13.82 13.96 -12.94
#